data_AF-A0A3Q0J3D1-F1
#
_entry.id   AF-A0A3Q0J3D1-F1
#
_cell.length_a   1.000
_cell.length_b   1.000
_cell.length_c   1.000
_cell.angle_alpha   90.00
_cell.angle_beta   90.00
_cell.angle_gamma   90.00
#
_symmetry.space_group_name_H-M   'P 1'
#
loop_
_entity.id
_entity.type
_entity.pdbx_description
1 polymer ?
#
loop_
_entity_poly.entity_id
_entity_poly.type
_entity_poly.pdbx_seq_one_letter_code
_entity_poly.pdbx_strand_id
1 'polypeptide(L)'
;MHQMAVILEGFPENKLSEEDAVSLASQLADMVRPLEDGVGPQMRNWRYKGGAVLLTCVTSSTRTWLEDSVRTIGTLYESKLVVGEASKILKTVKVITRFPSYCNNKRVEDVLTLLEIQNSDISTAHWRIINAKVEQKGRTVVLRLPQDDVDMLRQRGFALFCGLEQIHFSILCKFF
;
A
#
# COMPACT_ATOMS: atom_id res chain seq x y z
N MET A 1 -15.64 2.47 11.25
CA MET A 1 -14.16 2.40 11.22
C MET A 1 -13.67 2.96 9.90
N HIS A 2 -12.69 3.86 9.95
CA HIS A 2 -12.12 4.52 8.78
C HIS A 2 -10.65 4.09 8.61
N GLN A 3 -10.25 3.73 7.40
CA GLN A 3 -8.87 3.41 7.06
C GLN A 3 -8.22 4.67 6.48
N MET A 4 -7.32 5.27 7.23
CA MET A 4 -6.66 6.52 6.88
C MET A 4 -5.20 6.26 6.53
N ALA A 5 -4.62 7.12 5.71
CA ALA A 5 -3.17 7.18 5.56
C ALA A 5 -2.67 8.61 5.72
N VAL A 6 -1.42 8.72 6.17
CA VAL A 6 -0.63 9.95 6.18
C VAL A 6 0.61 9.71 5.34
N ILE A 7 0.85 10.62 4.40
CA ILE A 7 1.93 10.56 3.40
C ILE A 7 2.59 11.94 3.28
N LEU A 8 3.76 11.99 2.63
CA LEU A 8 4.32 13.26 2.17
C LEU A 8 3.63 13.72 0.88
N GLU A 9 3.54 15.02 0.69
CA GLU A 9 3.17 15.61 -0.59
C GLU A 9 4.19 15.19 -1.67
N GLY A 10 3.68 14.85 -2.85
CA GLY A 10 4.49 14.22 -3.90
C GLY A 10 4.64 12.71 -3.75
N PHE A 11 3.85 12.05 -2.89
CA PHE A 11 3.76 10.59 -2.91
C PHE A 11 3.23 10.09 -4.27
N PRO A 12 3.84 9.04 -4.86
CA PRO A 12 4.78 8.16 -4.19
C PRO A 12 6.28 8.49 -4.34
N GLU A 13 6.67 9.49 -5.12
CA GLU A 13 8.07 9.86 -5.30
C GLU A 13 8.71 10.36 -4.00
N ASN A 14 7.91 10.99 -3.13
CA ASN A 14 8.30 11.42 -1.80
C ASN A 14 7.66 10.51 -0.73
N LYS A 15 8.50 9.85 0.08
CA LYS A 15 8.06 8.81 1.04
C LYS A 15 8.52 9.14 2.44
N LEU A 16 7.68 8.85 3.42
CA LEU A 16 8.12 8.80 4.81
C LEU A 16 9.13 7.66 4.95
N SER A 17 10.25 7.91 5.63
CA SER A 17 11.07 6.82 6.16
C SER A 17 10.32 6.11 7.29
N GLU A 18 10.78 4.91 7.67
CA GLU A 18 10.20 4.21 8.82
C GLU A 18 10.44 5.00 10.13
N GLU A 19 11.60 5.62 10.27
CA GLU A 19 11.93 6.47 11.43
C GLU A 19 10.99 7.69 11.51
N ASP A 20 10.75 8.36 10.38
CA ASP A 20 9.81 9.49 10.32
C ASP A 20 8.38 9.07 10.61
N ALA A 21 7.98 7.90 10.13
CA ALA A 21 6.67 7.32 10.41
C ALA A 21 6.49 7.04 11.91
N VAL A 22 7.52 6.51 12.59
CA VAL A 22 7.52 6.28 14.04
C VAL A 22 7.46 7.60 14.80
N SER A 23 8.28 8.58 14.42
CA SER A 23 8.29 9.92 15.02
C SER A 23 6.93 10.61 14.88
N LEU A 24 6.33 10.57 13.69
CA LEU A 24 5.01 11.11 13.42
C LEU A 24 3.92 10.41 14.25
N ALA A 25 3.98 9.08 14.38
CA ALA A 25 3.05 8.34 15.22
C ALA A 25 3.16 8.72 16.70
N SER A 26 4.38 8.95 17.21
CA SER A 26 4.62 9.45 18.57
C SER A 26 4.02 10.85 18.77
N GLN A 27 4.28 11.78 17.84
CA GLN A 27 3.73 13.14 17.91
C GLN A 27 2.19 13.13 17.90
N LEU A 28 1.57 12.32 17.06
CA LEU A 28 0.11 12.16 17.04
C LEU A 28 -0.42 11.60 18.37
N ALA A 29 0.29 10.67 19.01
CA ALA A 29 -0.08 10.15 20.33
C ALA A 29 -0.02 11.26 21.41
N ASP A 30 1.00 12.12 21.37
CA ASP A 30 1.14 13.24 22.31
C ASP A 30 0.05 14.32 22.14
N MET A 31 -0.60 14.37 20.98
CA MET A 31 -1.72 15.27 20.67
C MET A 31 -3.09 14.73 21.12
N VAL A 32 -3.17 13.50 21.64
CA VAL A 32 -4.44 12.91 22.09
C VAL A 32 -5.03 13.71 23.26
N ARG A 33 -6.23 14.26 23.07
CA ARG A 33 -6.99 15.01 24.08
C ARG A 33 -8.47 14.62 23.98
N PRO A 34 -9.28 14.83 25.05
CA PRO A 34 -10.73 14.62 24.98
C PRO A 34 -11.37 15.40 23.82
N LEU A 35 -12.29 14.75 23.09
CA LEU A 35 -13.11 15.41 22.07
C LEU A 35 -14.37 16.04 22.72
N GLU A 36 -15.27 16.61 21.93
CA GLU A 36 -16.48 17.31 22.41
C GLU A 36 -17.38 16.44 23.30
N ASP A 37 -17.38 15.12 23.09
CA ASP A 37 -18.14 14.15 23.87
C ASP A 37 -17.40 13.68 25.15
N GLY A 38 -16.23 14.26 25.44
CA GLY A 38 -15.37 13.90 26.56
C GLY A 38 -14.55 12.63 26.35
N VAL A 39 -14.72 11.92 25.23
CA VAL A 39 -13.96 10.72 24.89
C VAL A 39 -12.81 11.11 23.96
N GLY A 40 -11.59 10.64 24.26
CA GLY A 40 -10.44 10.87 23.39
C GLY A 40 -10.55 10.14 22.04
N PRO A 41 -9.79 10.55 21.02
CA PRO A 41 -9.74 9.85 19.74
C PRO A 41 -9.30 8.40 19.93
N GLN A 42 -10.08 7.46 19.37
CA GLN A 42 -9.84 6.02 19.49
C GLN A 42 -9.28 5.43 18.19
N MET A 43 -8.02 4.99 18.23
CA MET A 43 -7.37 4.25 17.15
C MET A 43 -7.37 2.75 17.46
N ARG A 44 -7.69 1.91 16.46
CA ARG A 44 -7.57 0.45 16.60
C ARG A 44 -6.12 0.00 16.47
N ASN A 45 -5.39 0.57 15.51
CA ASN A 45 -3.98 0.31 15.26
C ASN A 45 -3.39 1.39 14.34
N TRP A 46 -2.07 1.40 14.26
CA TRP A 46 -1.32 2.07 13.22
C TRP A 46 -0.20 1.14 12.70
N ARG A 47 0.33 1.41 11.52
CA ARG A 47 1.52 0.75 10.97
C ARG A 47 2.19 1.61 9.90
N TYR A 48 3.51 1.50 9.77
CA TYR A 48 4.22 1.96 8.60
C TYR A 48 4.04 0.96 7.44
N LYS A 49 3.82 1.46 6.21
CA LYS A 49 3.77 0.62 5.00
C LYS A 49 4.07 1.44 3.75
N GLY A 50 5.13 1.07 3.03
CA GLY A 50 5.44 1.60 1.69
C GLY A 50 5.53 3.12 1.62
N GLY A 51 6.19 3.76 2.60
CA GLY A 51 6.32 5.22 2.63
C GLY A 51 5.14 5.98 3.27
N ALA A 52 4.18 5.27 3.87
CA ALA A 52 2.97 5.86 4.46
C ALA A 52 2.74 5.37 5.89
N VAL A 53 2.14 6.21 6.74
CA VAL A 53 1.54 5.80 8.01
C VAL A 53 0.09 5.43 7.77
N LEU A 54 -0.28 4.17 8.03
CA LEU A 54 -1.65 3.69 7.95
C LEU A 54 -2.28 3.68 9.34
N LEU A 55 -3.46 4.28 9.49
CA LEU A 55 -4.20 4.32 10.76
C LEU A 55 -5.62 3.77 10.59
N THR A 56 -6.12 3.09 11.63
CA THR A 56 -7.53 2.66 11.70
C THR A 56 -8.28 3.47 12.76
N CYS A 57 -9.03 4.48 12.34
CA CYS A 57 -9.88 5.28 13.23
C CYS A 57 -11.17 4.51 13.55
N VAL A 58 -11.56 4.43 14.82
CA VAL A 58 -12.77 3.70 15.24
C VAL A 58 -14.03 4.46 14.80
N THR A 59 -14.09 5.76 15.09
CA THR A 59 -15.24 6.65 14.84
C THR A 59 -14.92 7.72 13.80
N SER A 60 -15.95 8.43 13.33
CA SER A 60 -15.78 9.59 12.45
C SER A 60 -15.12 10.77 13.18
N SER A 61 -15.40 10.97 14.47
CA SER A 61 -14.75 12.01 15.28
C SER A 61 -13.25 11.76 15.40
N THR A 62 -12.80 10.50 15.60
CA THR A 62 -11.37 10.15 15.54
C THR A 62 -10.74 10.49 14.19
N ARG A 63 -11.47 10.24 13.09
CA ARG A 63 -10.99 10.56 11.74
C ARG A 63 -10.78 12.08 11.59
N THR A 64 -11.76 12.88 11.98
CA THR A 64 -11.66 14.35 11.91
C THR A 64 -10.51 14.86 12.77
N TRP A 65 -10.37 14.35 14.00
CA TRP A 65 -9.22 14.67 14.86
C TRP A 65 -7.88 14.35 14.18
N LEU A 66 -7.76 13.20 13.51
CA LEU A 66 -6.53 12.84 12.79
C LEU A 66 -6.25 13.83 11.65
N GLU A 67 -7.27 14.17 10.86
CA GLU A 67 -7.15 15.13 9.76
C GLU A 67 -6.68 16.51 10.26
N ASP A 68 -7.22 16.98 11.38
CA ASP A 68 -6.85 18.26 12.00
C ASP A 68 -5.47 18.21 12.67
N SER A 69 -5.13 17.09 13.30
CA SER A 69 -3.83 16.90 13.95
C SER A 69 -2.70 16.90 12.92
N VAL A 70 -2.86 16.16 11.82
CA VAL A 70 -1.88 16.18 10.72
C VAL A 70 -1.78 17.56 10.09
N ARG A 71 -2.89 18.28 9.92
CA ARG A 71 -2.88 19.67 9.44
C ARG A 71 -2.10 20.61 10.38
N THR A 72 -2.20 20.38 11.69
CA THR A 72 -1.49 21.15 12.72
C THR A 72 0.02 20.88 12.70
N ILE A 73 0.43 19.62 12.49
CA ILE A 73 1.85 19.27 12.30
C ILE A 73 2.38 19.92 11.01
N GLY A 74 1.57 19.92 9.94
CA GLY A 74 1.80 20.69 8.73
C GLY A 74 2.84 20.08 7.80
N THR A 75 4.12 20.11 8.19
CA THR A 75 5.26 19.73 7.33
C THR A 75 6.30 18.91 8.09
N LEU A 76 6.98 18.02 7.39
CA LEU A 76 8.15 17.25 7.86
C LEU A 76 9.30 17.46 6.85
N TYR A 77 10.43 18.00 7.32
CA TYR A 77 11.59 18.41 6.49
C TYR A 77 11.18 19.12 5.20
N GLU A 78 10.41 20.21 5.34
CA GLU A 78 9.92 21.06 4.24
C GLU A 78 8.88 20.41 3.32
N SER A 79 8.60 19.11 3.47
CA SER A 79 7.55 18.41 2.74
C SER A 79 6.24 18.46 3.52
N LYS A 80 5.15 18.85 2.86
CA LYS A 80 3.81 18.91 3.48
C LYS A 80 3.28 17.50 3.78
N LEU A 81 2.65 17.33 4.94
CA LEU A 81 1.91 16.11 5.25
C LEU A 81 0.52 16.14 4.60
N VAL A 82 0.14 15.03 3.98
CA VAL A 82 -1.17 14.82 3.39
C VAL A 82 -1.84 13.66 4.10
N VAL A 83 -3.10 13.86 4.49
CA VAL A 83 -3.93 12.87 5.19
C VAL A 83 -5.24 12.67 4.45
N GLY A 84 -5.72 11.44 4.44
CA GLY A 84 -7.00 11.11 3.84
C GLY A 84 -7.33 9.63 3.92
N GLU A 85 -8.46 9.24 3.34
CA GLU A 85 -8.82 7.83 3.22
C GLU A 85 -7.74 7.09 2.44
N ALA A 86 -7.21 6.02 3.01
CA ALA A 86 -6.08 5.28 2.44
C ALA A 86 -6.35 4.84 1.00
N SER A 87 -7.58 4.47 0.66
CA SER A 87 -7.98 4.07 -0.70
C SER A 87 -7.97 5.20 -1.73
N LYS A 88 -8.10 6.45 -1.30
CA LYS A 88 -8.11 7.64 -2.16
C LYS A 88 -6.70 8.18 -2.39
N ILE A 89 -5.87 8.15 -1.34
CA ILE A 89 -4.52 8.73 -1.39
C ILE A 89 -3.46 7.71 -1.81
N LEU A 90 -3.56 6.45 -1.36
CA LEU A 90 -2.70 5.38 -1.85
C LEU A 90 -3.32 4.81 -3.12
N LYS A 91 -3.01 5.45 -4.26
CA LYS A 91 -3.43 4.95 -5.57
C LYS A 91 -2.95 3.50 -5.72
N THR A 92 -3.90 2.62 -5.99
CA THR A 92 -3.62 1.22 -6.26
C THR A 92 -4.17 0.85 -7.62
N VAL A 93 -3.40 0.07 -8.36
CA VAL A 93 -3.70 -0.34 -9.73
C VAL A 93 -3.94 -1.84 -9.73
N LYS A 94 -5.00 -2.26 -10.43
CA LYS A 94 -5.22 -3.69 -10.69
C LYS A 94 -4.33 -4.11 -11.85
N VAL A 95 -3.54 -5.15 -11.65
CA VAL A 95 -2.76 -5.79 -12.71
C VAL A 95 -3.18 -7.24 -12.83
N ILE A 96 -3.04 -7.80 -14.03
CA ILE A 96 -3.23 -9.20 -14.32
C ILE A 96 -1.91 -9.79 -14.80
N THR A 97 -1.62 -11.01 -14.41
CA THR A 97 -0.50 -11.80 -14.91
C THR A 97 -0.90 -13.27 -15.00
N ARG A 98 -0.13 -14.05 -15.76
CA ARG A 98 -0.29 -15.50 -15.83
C ARG A 98 0.96 -16.16 -15.28
N PHE A 99 0.80 -16.92 -14.21
CA PHE A 99 1.87 -17.75 -13.67
C PHE A 99 2.02 -19.03 -14.49
N PRO A 100 3.26 -19.56 -14.60
CA PRO A 100 3.56 -20.82 -15.28
C PRO A 100 2.69 -21.98 -14.79
N SER A 101 2.44 -22.96 -15.66
CA SER A 101 1.65 -24.16 -15.32
C SER A 101 2.27 -25.01 -14.20
N TYR A 102 3.61 -25.05 -14.09
CA TYR A 102 4.29 -25.72 -12.98
C TYR A 102 4.05 -25.04 -11.62
N CYS A 103 3.51 -23.82 -11.60
CA CYS A 103 3.09 -23.13 -10.37
C CYS A 103 1.62 -23.39 -10.00
N ASN A 104 0.86 -24.17 -10.79
CA ASN A 104 -0.58 -24.37 -10.53
C ASN A 104 -0.88 -24.98 -9.15
N ASN A 105 0.00 -25.86 -8.66
CA ASN A 105 -0.13 -26.51 -7.35
C ASN A 105 0.49 -25.71 -6.19
N LYS A 106 1.15 -24.59 -6.47
CA LYS A 106 1.76 -23.72 -5.45
C LYS A 106 0.74 -22.71 -4.94
N ARG A 107 0.93 -22.23 -3.72
CA ARG A 107 0.16 -21.06 -3.25
C ARG A 107 0.60 -19.83 -4.04
N VAL A 108 -0.31 -18.87 -4.21
CA VAL A 108 0.03 -17.61 -4.92
C VAL A 108 1.16 -16.89 -4.19
N GLU A 109 1.13 -16.90 -2.86
CA GLU A 109 2.14 -16.29 -2.01
C GLU A 109 3.53 -16.93 -2.23
N ASP A 110 3.62 -18.26 -2.38
CA ASP A 110 4.89 -18.94 -2.65
C ASP A 110 5.48 -18.52 -4.01
N VAL A 111 4.61 -18.25 -4.99
CA VAL A 111 5.03 -17.76 -6.31
C VAL A 111 5.45 -16.30 -6.23
N LEU A 112 4.78 -15.47 -5.43
CA LEU A 112 5.20 -14.09 -5.19
C LEU A 112 6.58 -14.04 -4.51
N THR A 113 6.86 -14.92 -3.54
CA THR A 113 8.19 -15.07 -2.95
C THR A 113 9.25 -15.45 -4.01
N LEU A 114 8.91 -16.30 -4.99
CA LEU A 114 9.81 -16.60 -6.11
C LEU A 114 10.10 -15.37 -6.97
N LEU A 115 9.13 -14.46 -7.16
CA LEU A 115 9.37 -13.19 -7.84
C LEU A 115 10.36 -12.32 -7.05
N GLU A 116 10.20 -12.20 -5.73
CA GLU A 116 11.15 -11.43 -4.91
C GLU A 116 12.57 -12.01 -4.98
N ILE A 117 12.72 -13.33 -4.90
CA ILE A 117 14.01 -14.02 -4.96
C ILE A 117 14.74 -13.74 -6.29
N GLN A 118 14.02 -13.73 -7.41
CA GLN A 118 14.63 -13.55 -8.74
C GLN A 118 14.70 -12.10 -9.21
N ASN A 119 14.05 -11.17 -8.51
CA ASN A 119 13.99 -9.75 -8.86
C ASN A 119 14.29 -8.92 -7.60
N SER A 120 15.58 -8.78 -7.27
CA SER A 120 16.10 -8.31 -5.97
C SER A 120 15.65 -6.91 -5.51
N ASP A 121 15.15 -6.10 -6.42
CA ASP A 121 14.64 -4.75 -6.22
C ASP A 121 13.11 -4.70 -6.11
N ILE A 122 12.46 -5.86 -6.03
CA ILE A 122 11.00 -5.99 -5.93
C ILE A 122 10.64 -6.57 -4.58
N SER A 123 9.72 -5.90 -3.90
CA SER A 123 8.98 -6.46 -2.79
C SER A 123 7.51 -6.63 -3.18
N THR A 124 7.03 -7.87 -3.13
CA THR A 124 5.63 -8.24 -3.35
C THR A 124 4.80 -8.22 -2.07
N ALA A 125 5.41 -7.94 -0.91
CA ALA A 125 4.75 -7.86 0.41
C ALA A 125 3.54 -6.92 0.44
N HIS A 126 3.43 -6.00 -0.53
CA HIS A 126 2.37 -5.01 -0.62
C HIS A 126 1.33 -5.32 -1.70
N TRP A 127 1.54 -6.36 -2.49
CA TRP A 127 0.64 -6.80 -3.54
C TRP A 127 -0.52 -7.58 -2.92
N ARG A 128 -1.75 -7.14 -3.21
CA ARG A 128 -2.96 -7.84 -2.75
C ARG A 128 -3.51 -8.74 -3.83
N ILE A 129 -3.69 -10.02 -3.50
CA ILE A 129 -4.34 -10.99 -4.37
C ILE A 129 -5.84 -10.70 -4.42
N ILE A 130 -6.38 -10.42 -5.61
CA ILE A 130 -7.80 -10.14 -5.82
C ILE A 130 -8.52 -11.37 -6.35
N ASN A 131 -7.88 -12.10 -7.27
CA ASN A 131 -8.40 -13.33 -7.83
C ASN A 131 -7.25 -14.22 -8.31
N ALA A 132 -7.45 -15.53 -8.29
CA ALA A 132 -6.50 -16.49 -8.84
C ALA A 132 -7.26 -17.70 -9.40
N LYS A 133 -7.15 -17.93 -10.70
CA LYS A 133 -7.87 -19.00 -11.42
C LYS A 133 -6.87 -19.88 -12.16
N VAL A 134 -6.93 -21.18 -11.91
CA VAL A 134 -6.15 -22.17 -12.67
C VAL A 134 -6.80 -22.38 -14.04
N GLU A 135 -6.00 -22.35 -15.09
CA GLU A 135 -6.38 -22.60 -16.49
C GLU A 135 -5.43 -23.65 -17.09
N GLN A 136 -5.76 -24.19 -18.28
CA GLN A 136 -4.92 -25.21 -18.94
C GLN A 136 -3.47 -24.74 -19.16
N LYS A 137 -3.25 -23.45 -19.45
CA LYS A 137 -1.93 -22.89 -19.79
C LYS A 137 -1.22 -22.21 -18.62
N GLY A 138 -1.70 -22.39 -17.39
CA GLY A 138 -1.13 -21.74 -16.21
C GLY A 138 -2.19 -21.18 -15.28
N ARG A 139 -1.77 -20.35 -14.34
CA ARG A 139 -2.68 -19.73 -13.36
C ARG A 139 -2.78 -18.23 -13.62
N THR A 140 -3.96 -17.77 -14.01
CA THR A 140 -4.24 -16.35 -14.17
C THR A 140 -4.48 -15.73 -12.81
N VAL A 141 -3.72 -14.69 -12.46
CA VAL A 141 -3.79 -14.00 -11.17
C VAL A 141 -4.05 -12.52 -11.39
N VAL A 142 -5.03 -12.00 -10.66
CA VAL A 142 -5.31 -10.56 -10.59
C VAL A 142 -4.81 -10.05 -9.26
N LEU A 143 -3.93 -9.06 -9.32
CA LEU A 143 -3.29 -8.44 -8.17
C LEU A 143 -3.69 -6.97 -8.11
N ARG A 144 -3.67 -6.40 -6.91
CA ARG A 144 -3.76 -4.96 -6.68
C ARG A 144 -2.44 -4.49 -6.09
N LEU A 145 -1.77 -3.62 -6.83
CA LEU A 145 -0.44 -3.12 -6.52
C LEU A 145 -0.53 -1.65 -6.12
N PRO A 146 0.29 -1.18 -5.15
CA PRO A 146 0.67 0.23 -5.04
C PRO A 146 1.10 0.82 -6.40
N GLN A 147 0.85 2.11 -6.61
CA GLN A 147 1.26 2.81 -7.84
C GLN A 147 2.77 2.71 -8.07
N ASP A 148 3.59 2.83 -7.03
CA ASP A 148 5.04 2.61 -7.05
C ASP A 148 5.45 1.30 -7.73
N ASP A 149 4.85 0.20 -7.29
CA ASP A 149 5.18 -1.13 -7.81
C ASP A 149 4.78 -1.23 -9.28
N VAL A 150 3.74 -0.52 -9.69
CA VAL A 150 3.33 -0.46 -11.10
C VAL A 150 4.28 0.38 -11.94
N ASP A 151 4.79 1.49 -11.41
CA ASP A 151 5.77 2.32 -12.12
C ASP A 151 7.13 1.63 -12.21
N MET A 152 7.55 0.89 -11.18
CA MET A 152 8.70 -0.02 -11.25
C MET A 152 8.48 -1.12 -12.30
N LEU A 153 7.31 -1.77 -12.31
CA LEU A 153 6.99 -2.75 -13.36
C LEU A 153 7.05 -2.11 -14.74
N ARG A 154 6.57 -0.87 -14.91
CA ARG A 154 6.61 -0.13 -16.18
C ARG A 154 8.05 0.10 -16.63
N GLN A 155 8.95 0.51 -15.74
CA GLN A 155 10.38 0.67 -16.04
C GLN A 155 11.03 -0.63 -16.53
N ARG A 156 10.51 -1.79 -16.09
CA ARG A 156 10.94 -3.12 -16.51
C ARG A 156 10.19 -3.68 -17.74
N GLY A 157 9.43 -2.85 -18.45
CA GLY A 157 8.63 -3.32 -19.59
C GLY A 157 7.50 -4.27 -19.18
N PHE A 158 7.04 -4.19 -17.93
CA PHE A 158 6.02 -5.04 -17.32
C PHE A 158 6.37 -6.53 -17.32
N ALA A 159 7.64 -6.90 -17.16
CA ALA A 159 8.06 -8.28 -17.19
C ALA A 159 9.00 -8.63 -16.02
N LEU A 160 8.78 -9.77 -15.36
CA LEU A 160 9.59 -10.28 -14.25
C LEU A 160 9.98 -11.74 -14.47
N PHE A 161 11.12 -12.14 -13.92
CA PHE A 161 11.53 -13.55 -13.88
C PHE A 161 10.74 -14.31 -12.82
N CYS A 162 10.30 -15.53 -13.16
CA CYS A 162 9.50 -16.39 -12.28
C CYS A 162 9.86 -17.87 -12.49
N GLY A 163 10.76 -18.43 -11.69
CA GLY A 163 11.29 -19.77 -11.86
C GLY A 163 12.16 -19.90 -13.11
N LEU A 164 11.63 -20.55 -14.16
CA LEU A 164 12.35 -20.89 -15.39
C LEU A 164 11.90 -20.05 -16.61
N GLU A 165 11.00 -19.09 -16.41
CA GLU A 165 10.47 -18.25 -17.49
C GLU A 165 10.26 -16.80 -17.03
N GLN A 166 10.01 -15.91 -18.00
CA GLN A 166 9.61 -14.54 -17.74
C GLN A 166 8.09 -14.41 -17.85
N ILE A 167 7.46 -13.83 -16.84
CA ILE A 167 6.02 -13.53 -16.84
C ILE A 167 5.78 -12.05 -17.14
N HIS A 168 4.66 -11.78 -17.79
CA HIS A 168 4.26 -10.42 -18.17
C HIS A 168 3.06 -9.96 -17.35
N PHE A 169 3.06 -8.68 -17.00
CA PHE A 169 2.00 -8.00 -16.29
C PHE A 169 1.23 -7.10 -17.25
N SER A 170 -0.06 -6.93 -17.02
CA SER A 170 -0.87 -5.96 -17.76
C SER A 170 -1.77 -5.21 -16.80
N ILE A 171 -1.89 -3.90 -16.98
CA ILE A 171 -2.82 -3.08 -16.19
C ILE A 171 -4.25 -3.44 -16.62
N LEU A 172 -5.10 -3.78 -15.66
CA LEU A 172 -6.53 -3.88 -15.89
C LEU A 172 -7.13 -2.48 -15.83
N CYS A 173 -7.24 -1.83 -16.99
CA CYS A 173 -8.06 -0.64 -17.12
C CYS A 173 -9.52 -1.01 -16.80
N LYS A 174 -10.17 -0.24 -15.93
CA LYS A 174 -11.61 -0.35 -15.72
C LYS A 174 -12.29 -0.03 -17.07
N PHE A 175 -12.82 -1.02 -17.75
CA PHE A 175 -13.97 -0.81 -18.63
C PHE A 175 -15.17 -0.63 -17.71
N PHE A 176 -15.52 0.63 -17.41
CA PHE A 176 -16.88 1.01 -17.07
C PHE A 176 -17.34 1.98 -18.15
#